data_AF-A0AAP7CJT1-F1
#
_entry.id   AF-A0AAP7CJT1-F1
#
_cell.length_a   1.000
_cell.length_b   1.000
_cell.length_c   1.000
_cell.angle_alpha   90.00
_cell.angle_beta   90.00
_cell.angle_gamma   90.00
#
_symmetry.space_group_name_H-M   'P 1'
#
loop_
_entity.id
_entity.type
_entity.pdbx_description
1 polymer ?
#
loop_
_entity_poly.entity_id
_entity_poly.type
_entity_poly.pdbx_seq_one_letter_code
_entity_poly.pdbx_strand_id
1 'polypeptide(L)'
;MKSFLSLAFAGLSVTALLTFSPFTKAQWYESTGHANVQNGDTSAAKSAAIKDAITQALVFSGARVSSVQTLVDGVLMQDQLKISSHGEIQKIELISENKYDNKFAVTLRLDIFSQTEQCPQNSFNKFVAVTQSQLVHREHAKMGQIFDVSKAISKNIFTSLQKSKMSAVPIAYYNNAISVDKYFSQQHDYSNAQLEEISSRSNAQYVLLSQITSLSTSDKLNNDYAFWQDEAYERSYNIEFALFDGTTYEQLWQNSYHTQAIWPFEKTTIVDVNSDRFWQSPYGQSITDINQSVSYDIQAAMACLPTQGKIMHMENSKIVINLGKAHGLKKGQMLSIAHHNYLTDAAGNVMPHTITTLNKIRVEQLYQQTAVAVSIDDKPLPGVQINDVVEIISQNL
;
A
#
# COMPACT_ATOMS: atom_id res chain seq x y z
N MET A 1 20.44 9.63 -71.01
CA MET A 1 20.50 10.18 -69.62
C MET A 1 19.20 10.01 -68.80
N LYS A 2 18.16 9.30 -69.27
CA LYS A 2 16.90 9.12 -68.49
C LYS A 2 16.76 7.78 -67.73
N SER A 3 17.65 6.80 -67.94
CA SER A 3 17.55 5.48 -67.29
C SER A 3 18.26 5.42 -65.92
N PHE A 4 19.28 6.25 -65.69
CA PHE A 4 20.07 6.22 -64.44
C PHE A 4 19.44 6.97 -63.26
N LEU A 5 18.48 7.88 -63.50
CA LEU A 5 17.81 8.60 -62.40
C LEU A 5 16.66 7.80 -61.74
N SER A 6 16.08 6.82 -62.45
CA SER A 6 14.98 6.00 -61.92
C SER A 6 15.46 5.00 -60.84
N LEU A 7 16.65 4.42 -61.03
CA LEU A 7 17.26 3.49 -60.08
C LEU A 7 17.73 4.16 -58.79
N ALA A 8 18.10 5.44 -58.84
CA ALA A 8 18.53 6.19 -57.65
C ALA A 8 17.35 6.55 -56.72
N PHE A 9 16.16 6.81 -57.27
CA PHE A 9 14.96 7.10 -56.47
C PHE A 9 14.29 5.85 -55.89
N ALA A 10 14.38 4.71 -56.58
CA ALA A 10 13.93 3.43 -56.02
C ALA A 10 14.85 2.94 -54.89
N GLY A 11 16.16 3.20 -54.99
CA GLY A 11 17.13 2.86 -53.94
C GLY A 11 17.00 3.70 -52.67
N LEU A 12 16.70 4.99 -52.78
CA LEU A 12 16.57 5.86 -51.59
C LEU A 12 15.30 5.62 -50.77
N SER A 13 14.21 5.16 -51.39
CA SER A 13 12.94 4.91 -50.69
C SER A 13 12.97 3.61 -49.87
N VAL A 14 13.75 2.62 -50.30
CA VAL A 14 13.88 1.32 -49.58
C VAL A 14 14.82 1.45 -48.37
N THR A 15 15.84 2.31 -48.43
CA THR A 15 16.76 2.51 -47.29
C THR A 15 16.17 3.37 -46.17
N ALA A 16 15.16 4.20 -46.47
CA ALA A 16 14.47 5.03 -45.47
C ALA A 16 13.40 4.27 -44.65
N LEU A 17 12.95 3.09 -45.10
CA LEU A 17 11.97 2.28 -44.37
C LEU A 17 12.59 1.33 -43.32
N LEU A 18 13.92 1.20 -43.26
CA LEU A 18 14.61 0.25 -42.37
C LEU A 18 15.09 0.86 -41.04
N THR A 19 14.87 2.16 -40.79
CA THR A 19 15.40 2.83 -39.59
C THR A 19 14.37 3.15 -38.50
N PHE A 20 13.10 2.77 -38.68
CA PHE A 20 12.08 2.86 -37.63
C PHE A 20 11.72 1.48 -37.09
N SER A 21 12.69 0.83 -36.44
CA SER A 21 12.36 -0.23 -35.49
C SER A 21 11.83 0.45 -34.21
N PRO A 22 10.58 0.24 -33.79
CA PRO A 22 10.23 0.60 -32.42
C PRO A 22 11.12 -0.23 -31.51
N PHE A 23 11.96 0.42 -30.71
CA PHE A 23 12.68 -0.24 -29.63
C PHE A 23 11.64 -0.78 -28.64
N THR A 24 11.22 -2.02 -28.82
CA THR A 24 10.45 -2.75 -27.83
C THR A 24 11.39 -3.02 -26.66
N LYS A 25 11.29 -2.21 -25.61
CA LYS A 25 12.01 -2.47 -24.37
C LYS A 25 11.28 -3.57 -23.62
N ALA A 26 11.81 -4.79 -23.67
CA ALA A 26 11.48 -5.81 -22.69
C ALA A 26 12.01 -5.32 -21.33
N GLN A 27 11.10 -5.05 -20.39
CA GLN A 27 11.46 -4.57 -19.06
C GLN A 27 11.35 -5.75 -18.08
N TRP A 28 12.50 -6.25 -17.66
CA TRP A 28 12.60 -7.25 -16.62
C TRP A 28 12.56 -6.59 -15.25
N TYR A 29 11.81 -7.19 -14.32
CA TYR A 29 11.77 -6.80 -12.92
C TYR A 29 12.53 -7.84 -12.09
N GLU A 30 13.43 -7.39 -11.23
CA GLU A 30 14.14 -8.26 -10.29
C GLU A 30 13.73 -7.87 -8.87
N SER A 31 13.28 -8.87 -8.10
CA SER A 31 12.73 -8.68 -6.76
C SER A 31 13.22 -9.77 -5.83
N THR A 32 13.53 -9.41 -4.59
CA THR A 32 13.93 -10.37 -3.55
C THR A 32 12.88 -10.43 -2.46
N GLY A 33 12.29 -11.61 -2.31
CA GLY A 33 11.32 -11.89 -1.26
C GLY A 33 11.95 -12.59 -0.06
N HIS A 34 11.38 -12.39 1.12
CA HIS A 34 11.91 -12.90 2.38
C HIS A 34 10.84 -13.59 3.20
N ALA A 35 11.21 -14.67 3.89
CA ALA A 35 10.35 -15.35 4.86
C ALA A 35 11.17 -15.94 6.01
N ASN A 36 10.55 -16.12 7.17
CA ASN A 36 11.20 -16.81 8.29
C ASN A 36 11.03 -18.34 8.16
N VAL A 37 12.06 -19.10 8.53
CA VAL A 37 11.99 -20.56 8.63
C VAL A 37 11.38 -20.92 9.98
N GLN A 38 10.24 -21.61 9.97
CA GLN A 38 9.55 -22.02 11.20
C GLN A 38 9.72 -23.52 11.43
N ASN A 39 10.09 -23.93 12.65
CA ASN A 39 10.21 -25.35 13.05
C ASN A 39 11.07 -26.22 12.09
N GLY A 40 12.01 -25.62 11.37
CA GLY A 40 12.82 -26.30 10.37
C GLY A 40 12.12 -26.54 9.02
N ASP A 41 10.87 -26.09 8.83
CA ASP A 41 10.14 -26.18 7.57
C ASP A 41 10.64 -25.14 6.57
N THR A 42 11.65 -25.54 5.80
CA THR A 42 12.23 -24.72 4.73
C THR A 42 11.33 -24.63 3.51
N SER A 43 10.41 -25.57 3.32
CA SER A 43 9.53 -25.61 2.14
C SER A 43 8.45 -24.52 2.24
N ALA A 44 7.82 -24.41 3.41
CA ALA A 44 6.88 -23.34 3.70
C ALA A 44 7.54 -21.95 3.62
N ALA A 45 8.75 -21.82 4.18
CA ALA A 45 9.51 -20.57 4.11
C ALA A 45 9.88 -20.19 2.67
N LYS A 46 10.27 -21.16 1.85
CA LYS A 46 10.55 -20.95 0.42
C LYS A 46 9.31 -20.47 -0.33
N SER A 47 8.16 -21.12 -0.13
CA SER A 47 6.88 -20.73 -0.71
C SER A 47 6.50 -19.29 -0.34
N ALA A 48 6.60 -18.94 0.94
CA ALA A 48 6.33 -17.59 1.43
C ALA A 48 7.29 -16.54 0.84
N ALA A 49 8.58 -16.85 0.71
CA ALA A 49 9.57 -15.96 0.11
C ALA A 49 9.34 -15.76 -1.40
N ILE A 50 8.94 -16.80 -2.13
CA ILE A 50 8.53 -16.71 -3.54
C ILE A 50 7.31 -15.80 -3.67
N LYS A 51 6.28 -16.01 -2.84
CA LYS A 51 5.08 -15.17 -2.80
C LYS A 51 5.45 -13.71 -2.60
N ASP A 52 6.26 -13.44 -1.59
CA ASP A 52 6.75 -12.10 -1.24
C ASP A 52 7.47 -11.42 -2.43
N ALA A 53 8.35 -12.15 -3.12
CA ALA A 53 9.07 -11.65 -4.30
C ALA A 53 8.11 -11.28 -5.45
N ILE A 54 7.20 -12.19 -5.81
CA ILE A 54 6.22 -11.98 -6.89
C ILE A 54 5.34 -10.77 -6.57
N THR A 55 4.84 -10.67 -5.33
CA THR A 55 4.00 -9.56 -4.92
C THR A 55 4.73 -8.22 -5.01
N GLN A 56 5.98 -8.12 -4.54
CA GLN A 56 6.78 -6.90 -4.67
C GLN A 56 6.95 -6.47 -6.13
N ALA A 57 7.24 -7.41 -7.03
CA ALA A 57 7.41 -7.11 -8.46
C ALA A 57 6.12 -6.63 -9.13
N LEU A 58 4.98 -7.25 -8.79
CA LEU A 58 3.67 -6.85 -9.30
C LEU A 58 3.28 -5.44 -8.82
N VAL A 59 3.40 -5.17 -7.52
CA VAL A 59 3.09 -3.85 -6.97
C VAL A 59 4.00 -2.77 -7.56
N PHE A 60 5.30 -3.04 -7.70
CA PHE A 60 6.23 -2.08 -8.29
C PHE A 60 5.94 -1.81 -9.78
N SER A 61 5.59 -2.86 -10.53
CA SER A 61 5.22 -2.73 -11.96
C SER A 61 3.84 -2.08 -12.18
N GLY A 62 3.06 -1.86 -11.12
CA GLY A 62 1.68 -1.36 -11.21
C GLY A 62 0.69 -2.42 -11.69
N ALA A 63 1.12 -3.69 -11.76
CA ALA A 63 0.32 -4.83 -12.14
C ALA A 63 -0.60 -5.27 -10.98
N ARG A 64 -1.77 -5.84 -11.29
CA ARG A 64 -2.78 -6.29 -10.33
C ARG A 64 -2.24 -7.48 -9.51
N VAL A 65 -2.36 -7.36 -8.18
CA VAL A 65 -1.85 -8.34 -7.20
C VAL A 65 -2.79 -9.53 -6.95
N SER A 66 -4.02 -9.49 -7.47
CA SER A 66 -5.06 -10.50 -7.21
C SER A 66 -4.70 -11.94 -7.67
N SER A 67 -3.63 -12.13 -8.44
CA SER A 67 -3.27 -13.41 -9.08
C SER A 67 -2.06 -14.13 -8.47
N VAL A 68 -1.53 -13.69 -7.33
CA VAL A 68 -0.27 -14.25 -6.78
C VAL A 68 -0.43 -15.70 -6.29
N GLN A 69 -1.57 -16.07 -5.69
CA GLN A 69 -1.72 -17.37 -5.01
C GLN A 69 -1.57 -18.57 -5.95
N THR A 70 -2.09 -18.50 -7.17
CA THR A 70 -1.97 -19.57 -8.19
C THR A 70 -0.55 -19.69 -8.75
N LEU A 71 0.24 -18.61 -8.72
CA LEU A 71 1.60 -18.58 -9.24
C LEU A 71 2.61 -19.23 -8.30
N VAL A 72 2.40 -19.10 -6.98
CA VAL A 72 3.26 -19.71 -5.96
C VAL A 72 3.29 -21.24 -6.13
N ASP A 73 2.12 -21.86 -6.31
CA ASP A 73 2.01 -23.31 -6.52
C ASP A 73 2.69 -23.75 -7.82
N GLY A 74 2.57 -22.95 -8.89
CA GLY A 74 3.22 -23.21 -10.17
C GLY A 74 4.75 -23.17 -10.10
N VAL A 75 5.33 -22.23 -9.34
CA VAL A 75 6.80 -22.12 -9.14
C VAL A 75 7.35 -23.28 -8.31
N LEU A 76 6.56 -23.83 -7.38
CA LEU A 76 7.01 -24.92 -6.50
C LEU A 76 7.02 -26.31 -7.18
N MET A 77 6.23 -26.52 -8.24
CA MET A 77 6.03 -27.87 -8.82
C MET A 77 7.01 -28.25 -9.95
N GLN A 78 7.84 -27.34 -10.49
CA GLN A 78 8.69 -27.63 -11.67
C GLN A 78 10.14 -27.13 -11.53
N ASP A 79 11.09 -28.07 -11.42
CA ASP A 79 12.55 -27.86 -11.43
C ASP A 79 13.11 -27.33 -12.78
N GLN A 80 12.27 -27.16 -13.81
CA GLN A 80 12.64 -26.58 -15.11
C GLN A 80 11.67 -25.44 -15.48
N LEU A 81 12.09 -24.22 -15.16
CA LEU A 81 11.32 -22.98 -15.31
C LEU A 81 10.94 -22.66 -16.76
N LYS A 82 9.74 -23.07 -17.16
CA LYS A 82 8.95 -22.50 -18.27
C LYS A 82 7.46 -22.49 -17.88
N ILE A 83 7.11 -21.59 -16.97
CA ILE A 83 5.69 -21.34 -16.65
C ILE A 83 5.18 -20.31 -17.64
N SER A 84 4.23 -20.71 -18.49
CA SER A 84 3.50 -19.79 -19.37
C SER A 84 2.20 -19.34 -18.70
N SER A 85 2.18 -18.06 -18.33
CA SER A 85 1.04 -17.14 -18.37
C SER A 85 -0.24 -17.51 -17.59
N HIS A 86 -0.50 -16.78 -16.50
CA HIS A 86 -1.84 -16.31 -16.16
C HIS A 86 -1.74 -14.86 -15.66
N GLY A 87 -2.34 -13.91 -16.38
CA GLY A 87 -2.35 -12.49 -16.03
C GLY A 87 -1.25 -11.65 -16.70
N GLU A 88 -0.71 -10.67 -15.98
CA GLU A 88 0.29 -9.70 -16.47
C GLU A 88 1.72 -10.24 -16.47
N ILE A 89 1.99 -11.44 -15.93
CA ILE A 89 3.33 -12.05 -15.89
C ILE A 89 3.48 -13.09 -17.00
N GLN A 90 4.43 -12.87 -17.91
CA GLN A 90 4.75 -13.81 -18.99
C GLN A 90 5.78 -14.87 -18.60
N LYS A 91 6.77 -14.50 -17.78
CA LYS A 91 7.86 -15.39 -17.39
C LYS A 91 8.34 -15.09 -15.97
N ILE A 92 8.74 -16.14 -15.25
CA ILE A 92 9.43 -16.06 -13.96
C ILE A 92 10.68 -16.92 -14.05
N GLU A 93 11.81 -16.37 -13.60
CA GLU A 93 13.10 -17.04 -13.49
C GLU A 93 13.60 -16.93 -12.06
N LEU A 94 13.96 -18.07 -11.45
CA LEU A 94 14.65 -18.10 -10.17
C LEU A 94 16.12 -17.75 -10.39
N ILE A 95 16.58 -16.64 -9.81
CA ILE A 95 17.97 -16.18 -9.92
C ILE A 95 18.82 -16.73 -8.78
N SER A 96 18.31 -16.67 -7.55
CA SER A 96 19.02 -17.21 -6.40
C SER A 96 18.08 -17.60 -5.25
N GLU A 97 18.53 -18.58 -4.47
CA GLU A 97 17.94 -18.97 -3.19
C GLU A 97 19.03 -18.98 -2.14
N ASN A 98 18.86 -18.19 -1.09
CA ASN A 98 19.82 -18.12 0.00
C ASN A 98 19.10 -18.32 1.33
N LYS A 99 19.70 -19.14 2.19
CA LYS A 99 19.27 -19.32 3.57
C LYS A 99 20.29 -18.64 4.49
N TYR A 100 19.84 -17.66 5.25
CA TYR A 100 20.65 -16.97 6.26
C TYR A 100 19.96 -17.12 7.61
N ASP A 101 20.62 -17.82 8.55
CA ASP A 101 20.09 -18.15 9.88
C ASP A 101 18.68 -18.77 9.82
N ASN A 102 17.67 -18.03 10.30
CA ASN A 102 16.27 -18.40 10.33
C ASN A 102 15.43 -17.65 9.28
N LYS A 103 16.08 -17.12 8.23
CA LYS A 103 15.45 -16.43 7.11
C LYS A 103 15.79 -17.10 5.78
N PHE A 104 14.79 -17.18 4.93
CA PHE A 104 14.89 -17.65 3.56
C PHE A 104 14.69 -16.46 2.63
N ALA A 105 15.62 -16.24 1.70
CA ALA A 105 15.58 -15.16 0.73
C ALA A 105 15.59 -15.74 -0.69
N VAL A 106 14.63 -15.31 -1.51
CA VAL A 106 14.47 -15.77 -2.90
C VAL A 106 14.51 -14.57 -3.82
N THR A 107 15.44 -14.57 -4.78
CA THR A 107 15.49 -13.55 -5.83
C THR A 107 14.91 -14.10 -7.11
N LEU A 108 13.86 -13.43 -7.61
CA LEU A 108 13.18 -13.76 -8.85
C LEU A 108 13.39 -12.65 -9.88
N ARG A 109 13.47 -13.06 -11.14
CA ARG A 109 13.39 -12.19 -12.31
C ARG A 109 12.10 -12.47 -13.05
N LEU A 110 11.28 -11.44 -13.26
CA LEU A 110 9.95 -11.54 -13.83
C LEU A 110 9.83 -10.68 -15.10
N ASP A 111 9.19 -11.24 -16.11
CA ASP A 111 8.75 -10.52 -17.31
C ASP A 111 7.29 -10.13 -17.13
N ILE A 112 7.02 -8.85 -16.88
CA ILE A 112 5.68 -8.35 -16.54
C ILE A 112 5.23 -7.37 -17.63
N PHE A 113 4.17 -7.73 -18.32
CA PHE A 113 3.45 -6.90 -19.27
C PHE A 113 2.17 -6.41 -18.60
N SER A 114 2.22 -5.20 -18.03
CA SER A 114 1.01 -4.53 -17.59
C SER A 114 0.15 -4.20 -18.81
N GLN A 115 -1.03 -4.80 -18.87
CA GLN A 115 -2.03 -4.43 -19.86
C GLN A 115 -2.82 -3.26 -19.27
N THR A 116 -2.62 -2.07 -19.84
CA THR A 116 -3.31 -0.79 -19.58
C THR A 116 -2.93 0.02 -18.32
N GLU A 117 -2.55 1.27 -18.61
CA GLU A 117 -2.20 2.42 -17.74
C GLU A 117 -0.94 2.29 -16.88
N GLN A 118 0.19 2.78 -17.43
CA GLN A 118 1.30 3.24 -16.61
C GLN A 118 0.78 4.31 -15.66
N CYS A 119 0.45 3.95 -14.41
CA CYS A 119 -0.04 4.88 -13.41
C CYS A 119 1.07 5.89 -13.07
N PRO A 120 1.05 7.13 -13.60
CA PRO A 120 2.15 8.08 -13.43
C PRO A 120 2.28 8.50 -11.96
N GLN A 121 1.16 8.43 -11.24
CA GLN A 121 1.03 8.68 -9.82
C GLN A 121 1.84 7.68 -8.97
N ASN A 122 2.23 6.52 -9.49
CA ASN A 122 3.07 5.57 -8.76
C ASN A 122 4.46 6.14 -8.45
N SER A 123 4.94 7.14 -9.21
CA SER A 123 6.23 7.79 -8.98
C SER A 123 6.25 8.76 -7.79
N PHE A 124 5.08 9.05 -7.20
CA PHE A 124 4.93 9.95 -6.06
C PHE A 124 4.56 9.18 -4.79
N ASN A 125 5.16 9.63 -3.69
CA ASN A 125 4.91 9.05 -2.38
C ASN A 125 3.60 9.62 -1.81
N LYS A 126 2.74 8.71 -1.34
CA LYS A 126 1.42 8.96 -0.79
C LYS A 126 1.45 8.65 0.69
N PHE A 127 1.24 9.64 1.52
CA PHE A 127 1.32 9.46 2.96
C PHE A 127 0.01 8.88 3.49
N VAL A 128 0.10 7.78 4.25
CA VAL A 128 -1.04 7.12 4.88
C VAL A 128 -0.91 7.13 6.40
N ALA A 129 -1.88 7.73 7.09
CA ALA A 129 -1.94 7.71 8.54
C ALA A 129 -2.35 6.31 9.02
N VAL A 130 -1.44 5.61 9.69
CA VAL A 130 -1.72 4.31 10.32
C VAL A 130 -2.24 4.58 11.73
N THR A 131 -3.54 4.40 11.93
CA THR A 131 -4.23 4.64 13.22
C THR A 131 -4.19 3.42 14.13
N GLN A 132 -4.61 3.59 15.39
CA GLN A 132 -4.67 2.48 16.34
C GLN A 132 -5.87 1.59 16.04
N SER A 133 -5.66 0.28 15.98
CA SER A 133 -6.71 -0.71 15.75
C SER A 133 -7.61 -0.80 16.97
N GLN A 134 -8.93 -0.76 16.78
CA GLN A 134 -9.88 -0.96 17.88
C GLN A 134 -10.13 -2.44 18.11
N LEU A 135 -10.05 -2.92 19.35
CA LEU A 135 -10.51 -4.27 19.71
C LEU A 135 -12.01 -4.22 20.01
N VAL A 136 -12.83 -4.86 19.17
CA VAL A 136 -14.30 -4.87 19.31
C VAL A 136 -14.71 -5.59 20.59
N HIS A 137 -14.17 -6.79 20.80
CA HIS A 137 -14.48 -7.66 21.93
C HIS A 137 -13.32 -7.69 22.93
N ARG A 138 -13.33 -6.76 23.90
CA ARG A 138 -12.26 -6.63 24.90
C ARG A 138 -12.04 -7.89 25.74
N GLU A 139 -13.10 -8.68 25.94
CA GLU A 139 -13.07 -9.96 26.62
C GLU A 139 -12.15 -10.98 25.95
N HIS A 140 -11.94 -10.88 24.62
CA HIS A 140 -11.03 -11.76 23.91
C HIS A 140 -9.56 -11.53 24.30
N ALA A 141 -9.20 -10.40 24.93
CA ALA A 141 -7.84 -10.13 25.37
C ALA A 141 -7.51 -10.67 26.78
N LYS A 142 -8.48 -11.28 27.49
CA LYS A 142 -8.30 -11.77 28.87
C LYS A 142 -7.20 -12.84 28.97
N MET A 143 -7.22 -13.83 28.07
CA MET A 143 -6.17 -14.86 28.01
C MET A 143 -4.86 -14.23 27.54
N GLY A 144 -3.84 -14.31 28.39
CA GLY A 144 -2.56 -13.60 28.19
C GLY A 144 -2.54 -12.15 28.68
N GLN A 145 -3.66 -11.59 29.12
CA GLN A 145 -3.84 -10.16 29.47
C GLN A 145 -3.33 -9.20 28.37
N ILE A 146 -3.58 -9.52 27.11
CA ILE A 146 -3.04 -8.82 25.94
C ILE A 146 -3.85 -7.55 25.58
N PHE A 147 -4.22 -6.73 26.56
CA PHE A 147 -5.08 -5.56 26.31
C PHE A 147 -4.44 -4.47 25.44
N ASP A 148 -3.10 -4.43 25.39
CA ASP A 148 -2.33 -3.49 24.56
C ASP A 148 -2.12 -3.98 23.12
N VAL A 149 -2.69 -5.15 22.76
CA VAL A 149 -2.51 -5.79 21.45
C VAL A 149 -2.92 -4.87 20.29
N SER A 150 -3.98 -4.08 20.48
CA SER A 150 -4.43 -3.05 19.55
C SER A 150 -3.29 -2.15 19.06
N LYS A 151 -2.54 -1.57 20.00
CA LYS A 151 -1.44 -0.65 19.68
C LYS A 151 -0.24 -1.39 19.11
N ALA A 152 0.08 -2.57 19.66
CA ALA A 152 1.20 -3.39 19.21
C ALA A 152 1.03 -3.83 17.74
N ILE A 153 -0.17 -4.27 17.36
CA ILE A 153 -0.53 -4.64 15.98
C ILE A 153 -0.40 -3.45 15.04
N SER A 154 -0.99 -2.29 15.38
CA SER A 154 -0.90 -1.09 14.53
C SER A 154 0.54 -0.60 14.33
N LYS A 155 1.37 -0.69 15.37
CA LYS A 155 2.81 -0.39 15.27
C LYS A 155 3.52 -1.38 14.34
N ASN A 156 3.16 -2.66 14.38
CA ASN A 156 3.73 -3.67 13.51
C ASN A 156 3.33 -3.44 12.05
N ILE A 157 2.06 -3.12 11.77
CA ILE A 157 1.57 -2.72 10.43
C ILE A 157 2.32 -1.49 9.90
N PHE A 158 2.45 -0.45 10.72
CA PHE A 158 3.26 0.73 10.38
C PHE A 158 4.69 0.33 10.00
N THR A 159 5.30 -0.59 10.74
CA THR A 159 6.66 -1.07 10.50
C THR A 159 6.75 -1.89 9.20
N SER A 160 5.76 -2.72 8.90
CA SER A 160 5.69 -3.50 7.65
C SER A 160 5.57 -2.58 6.43
N LEU A 161 4.66 -1.60 6.48
CA LEU A 161 4.53 -0.58 5.44
C LEU A 161 5.82 0.24 5.26
N GLN A 162 6.55 0.52 6.34
CA GLN A 162 7.80 1.28 6.26
C GLN A 162 8.93 0.45 5.61
N LYS A 163 8.94 -0.86 5.83
CA LYS A 163 9.97 -1.78 5.31
C LYS A 163 9.81 -2.08 3.83
N SER A 164 8.61 -2.07 3.28
CA SER A 164 8.38 -2.36 1.86
C SER A 164 9.00 -1.31 0.92
N LYS A 165 9.28 -0.09 1.41
CA LYS A 165 9.92 1.02 0.65
C LYS A 165 9.25 1.32 -0.70
N MET A 166 7.92 1.32 -0.69
CA MET A 166 7.09 1.60 -1.87
C MET A 166 6.41 2.98 -1.74
N SER A 167 5.52 3.29 -2.68
CA SER A 167 4.94 4.63 -2.81
C SER A 167 3.93 4.99 -1.73
N ALA A 168 3.29 4.04 -1.03
CA ALA A 168 2.53 4.36 0.17
C ALA A 168 3.48 4.44 1.39
N VAL A 169 3.66 5.64 1.91
CA VAL A 169 4.56 5.94 3.03
C VAL A 169 3.74 6.07 4.31
N PRO A 170 3.96 5.22 5.33
CA PRO A 170 3.16 5.27 6.54
C PRO A 170 3.56 6.45 7.44
N ILE A 171 2.57 7.11 8.03
CA ILE A 171 2.71 8.10 9.09
C ILE A 171 2.10 7.53 10.37
N ALA A 172 2.86 7.57 11.46
CA ALA A 172 2.42 7.01 12.72
C ALA A 172 1.30 7.87 13.34
N TYR A 173 0.12 7.29 13.50
CA TYR A 173 -0.98 7.86 14.29
C TYR A 173 -1.55 6.87 15.33
N TYR A 174 -0.96 5.68 15.42
CA TYR A 174 -1.36 4.57 16.29
C TYR A 174 -1.15 4.78 17.80
N ASN A 175 -0.64 5.94 18.21
CA ASN A 175 -0.57 6.32 19.63
C ASN A 175 -1.86 6.96 20.14
N ASN A 176 -2.76 7.36 19.24
CA ASN A 176 -4.06 7.93 19.57
C ASN A 176 -5.11 6.82 19.42
N ALA A 177 -5.84 6.53 20.50
CA ALA A 177 -6.97 5.62 20.43
C ALA A 177 -8.14 6.32 19.72
N ILE A 178 -8.78 5.60 18.80
CA ILE A 178 -9.84 6.11 17.93
C ILE A 178 -10.97 5.09 17.97
N SER A 179 -12.21 5.53 18.21
CA SER A 179 -13.38 4.68 17.97
C SER A 179 -13.66 4.70 16.48
N VAL A 180 -13.71 3.50 15.89
CA VAL A 180 -13.90 3.27 14.47
C VAL A 180 -15.16 2.46 14.16
N ASP A 181 -15.95 2.08 15.16
CA ASP A 181 -17.13 1.20 15.01
C ASP A 181 -18.08 1.65 13.89
N LYS A 182 -18.30 2.97 13.77
CA LYS A 182 -19.17 3.57 12.74
C LYS A 182 -18.61 3.45 11.31
N TYR A 183 -17.30 3.36 11.16
CA TYR A 183 -16.64 3.23 9.84
C TYR A 183 -16.77 1.83 9.26
N PHE A 184 -17.06 0.84 10.10
CA PHE A 184 -17.30 -0.55 9.68
C PHE A 184 -18.79 -0.93 9.79
N SER A 185 -19.68 0.06 9.98
CA SER A 185 -21.12 -0.14 10.04
C SER A 185 -21.73 -0.14 8.63
N GLN A 186 -22.82 -0.90 8.44
CA GLN A 186 -23.56 -0.88 7.17
C GLN A 186 -24.27 0.45 6.91
N GLN A 187 -24.43 1.28 7.94
CA GLN A 187 -25.19 2.53 7.90
C GLN A 187 -24.37 3.70 7.34
N HIS A 188 -23.05 3.53 7.15
CA HIS A 188 -22.15 4.57 6.62
C HIS A 188 -22.26 5.90 7.38
N ASP A 189 -22.52 5.85 8.69
CA ASP A 189 -22.78 7.00 9.56
C ASP A 189 -21.49 7.58 10.21
N TYR A 190 -20.36 7.39 9.54
CA TYR A 190 -19.04 7.77 10.04
C TYR A 190 -18.80 9.28 9.96
N SER A 191 -17.85 9.77 10.77
CA SER A 191 -17.59 11.21 10.91
C SER A 191 -16.50 11.68 9.95
N ASN A 192 -16.87 12.54 9.00
CA ASN A 192 -15.89 13.22 8.14
C ASN A 192 -14.95 14.12 8.95
N ALA A 193 -15.44 14.75 10.03
CA ALA A 193 -14.63 15.62 10.89
C ALA A 193 -13.49 14.85 11.59
N GLN A 194 -13.71 13.60 11.96
CA GLN A 194 -12.68 12.76 12.56
C GLN A 194 -11.62 12.33 11.53
N LEU A 195 -12.02 12.05 10.26
CA LEU A 195 -11.07 11.81 9.17
C LEU A 195 -10.24 13.07 8.86
N GLU A 196 -10.88 14.24 8.86
CA GLU A 196 -10.22 15.55 8.70
C GLU A 196 -9.20 15.82 9.81
N GLU A 197 -9.55 15.54 11.07
CA GLU A 197 -8.64 15.72 12.19
C GLU A 197 -7.40 14.83 12.02
N ILE A 198 -7.61 13.54 11.70
CA ILE A 198 -6.50 12.60 11.52
C ILE A 198 -5.60 13.06 10.37
N SER A 199 -6.17 13.32 9.18
CA SER A 199 -5.40 13.70 7.98
C SER A 199 -4.62 15.01 8.19
N SER A 200 -5.23 15.99 8.85
CA SER A 200 -4.62 17.30 9.13
C SER A 200 -3.51 17.20 10.17
N ARG A 201 -3.72 16.45 11.28
CA ARG A 201 -2.72 16.32 12.35
C ARG A 201 -1.54 15.44 11.94
N SER A 202 -1.77 14.42 11.11
CA SER A 202 -0.71 13.57 10.58
C SER A 202 -0.04 14.13 9.32
N ASN A 203 -0.62 15.16 8.71
CA ASN A 203 -0.26 15.61 7.36
C ASN A 203 -0.21 14.45 6.34
N ALA A 204 -1.19 13.54 6.41
CA ALA A 204 -1.29 12.40 5.52
C ALA A 204 -2.42 12.63 4.52
N GLN A 205 -2.23 12.17 3.28
CA GLN A 205 -3.25 12.26 2.24
C GLN A 205 -4.34 11.21 2.43
N TYR A 206 -4.00 10.09 3.07
CA TYR A 206 -4.91 8.96 3.27
C TYR A 206 -4.94 8.54 4.73
N VAL A 207 -6.05 7.95 5.16
CA VAL A 207 -6.25 7.48 6.54
C VAL A 207 -6.57 5.99 6.51
N LEU A 208 -5.77 5.18 7.22
CA LEU A 208 -6.00 3.75 7.39
C LEU A 208 -6.61 3.49 8.78
N LEU A 209 -7.87 3.07 8.78
CA LEU A 209 -8.60 2.64 9.97
C LEU A 209 -8.63 1.11 10.07
N SER A 210 -8.73 0.59 11.29
CA SER A 210 -8.82 -0.85 11.50
C SER A 210 -9.55 -1.25 12.77
N GLN A 211 -10.25 -2.39 12.71
CA GLN A 211 -10.87 -3.02 13.87
C GLN A 211 -10.52 -4.50 13.94
N ILE A 212 -10.13 -4.95 15.13
CA ILE A 212 -9.90 -6.37 15.45
C ILE A 212 -11.24 -6.94 15.88
N THR A 213 -11.87 -7.72 15.00
CA THR A 213 -13.19 -8.30 15.21
C THR A 213 -13.14 -9.55 16.07
N SER A 214 -12.03 -10.32 16.05
CA SER A 214 -11.86 -11.45 16.97
C SER A 214 -10.40 -11.72 17.36
N LEU A 215 -10.22 -12.01 18.66
CA LEU A 215 -9.02 -12.63 19.25
C LEU A 215 -9.40 -13.88 20.05
N SER A 216 -10.55 -14.49 19.73
CA SER A 216 -11.12 -15.60 20.48
C SER A 216 -10.20 -16.82 20.49
N THR A 217 -10.23 -17.57 21.58
CA THR A 217 -9.49 -18.82 21.74
C THR A 217 -10.44 -19.98 21.47
N SER A 218 -9.96 -21.00 20.76
CA SER A 218 -10.69 -22.25 20.55
C SER A 218 -10.85 -23.04 21.85
N ASP A 219 -11.67 -24.08 21.81
CA ASP A 219 -11.62 -25.12 22.83
C ASP A 219 -10.25 -25.83 22.83
N LYS A 220 -9.97 -26.56 23.92
CA LYS A 220 -8.73 -27.31 24.10
C LYS A 220 -8.56 -28.31 22.95
N LEU A 221 -7.41 -28.24 22.26
CA LEU A 221 -7.14 -29.09 21.09
C LEU A 221 -6.80 -30.53 21.48
N ASN A 222 -6.21 -30.72 22.65
CA ASN A 222 -5.86 -32.01 23.20
C ASN A 222 -6.98 -32.61 24.05
N ASN A 223 -7.08 -33.94 24.00
CA ASN A 223 -8.10 -34.72 24.70
C ASN A 223 -8.06 -34.45 26.22
N ASP A 224 -9.24 -34.28 26.85
CA ASP A 224 -9.39 -34.08 28.30
C ASP A 224 -8.76 -35.20 29.14
N TYR A 225 -8.68 -36.42 28.61
CA TYR A 225 -8.04 -37.55 29.27
C TYR A 225 -6.50 -37.53 29.17
N ALA A 226 -5.91 -36.68 28.33
CA ALA A 226 -4.47 -36.52 28.17
C ALA A 226 -3.90 -35.49 29.17
N PHE A 227 -4.17 -35.69 30.47
CA PHE A 227 -3.75 -34.78 31.55
C PHE A 227 -2.22 -34.63 31.69
N TRP A 228 -1.45 -35.53 31.07
CA TRP A 228 0.01 -35.50 31.04
C TRP A 228 0.60 -34.67 29.89
N GLN A 229 -0.24 -34.16 28.98
CA GLN A 229 0.20 -33.30 27.88
C GLN A 229 -0.13 -31.83 28.18
N ASP A 230 0.78 -30.94 27.82
CA ASP A 230 0.56 -29.50 27.93
C ASP A 230 -0.66 -29.08 27.10
N GLU A 231 -1.53 -28.25 27.69
CA GLU A 231 -2.74 -27.79 27.02
C GLU A 231 -2.41 -26.98 25.76
N ALA A 232 -2.98 -27.36 24.62
CA ALA A 232 -2.80 -26.68 23.35
C ALA A 232 -4.10 -25.98 22.94
N TYR A 233 -3.97 -24.72 22.53
CA TYR A 233 -5.07 -23.88 22.09
C TYR A 233 -4.75 -23.27 20.75
N GLU A 234 -5.76 -23.14 19.89
CA GLU A 234 -5.70 -22.22 18.77
C GLU A 234 -6.34 -20.91 19.17
N ARG A 235 -5.82 -19.82 18.62
CA ARG A 235 -6.39 -18.48 18.80
C ARG A 235 -6.63 -17.87 17.44
N SER A 236 -7.82 -17.34 17.23
CA SER A 236 -8.15 -16.60 16.01
C SER A 236 -7.53 -15.21 16.04
N TYR A 237 -7.27 -14.65 14.87
CA TYR A 237 -7.00 -13.24 14.68
C TYR A 237 -7.76 -12.78 13.44
N ASN A 238 -8.84 -12.03 13.68
CA ASN A 238 -9.66 -11.44 12.63
C ASN A 238 -9.57 -9.93 12.73
N ILE A 239 -9.23 -9.29 11.62
CA ILE A 239 -9.05 -7.83 11.53
C ILE A 239 -9.62 -7.32 10.21
N GLU A 240 -10.27 -6.17 10.28
CA GLU A 240 -10.78 -5.44 9.13
C GLU A 240 -10.05 -4.11 9.00
N PHE A 241 -9.80 -3.71 7.76
CA PHE A 241 -9.17 -2.44 7.41
C PHE A 241 -10.05 -1.67 6.44
N ALA A 242 -10.02 -0.35 6.57
CA ALA A 242 -10.65 0.58 5.64
C ALA A 242 -9.71 1.75 5.37
N LEU A 243 -9.52 2.08 4.10
CA LEU A 243 -8.69 3.18 3.61
C LEU A 243 -9.59 4.31 3.13
N PHE A 244 -9.35 5.52 3.64
CA PHE A 244 -10.11 6.72 3.32
C PHE A 244 -9.24 7.78 2.67
N ASP A 245 -9.83 8.57 1.79
CA ASP A 245 -9.25 9.80 1.28
C ASP A 245 -9.29 10.90 2.37
N GLY A 246 -8.17 11.56 2.66
CA GLY A 246 -8.07 12.61 3.67
C GLY A 246 -8.62 13.97 3.25
N THR A 247 -9.14 14.07 2.02
CA THR A 247 -9.70 15.26 1.39
C THR A 247 -11.17 15.07 1.06
N THR A 248 -11.54 14.01 0.33
CA THR A 248 -12.95 13.73 -0.03
C THR A 248 -13.70 12.94 1.05
N TYR A 249 -12.97 12.30 1.96
CA TYR A 249 -13.50 11.40 2.99
C TYR A 249 -14.18 10.15 2.44
N GLU A 250 -13.99 9.85 1.16
CA GLU A 250 -14.52 8.64 0.54
C GLU A 250 -13.74 7.41 1.01
N GLN A 251 -14.46 6.31 1.21
CA GLN A 251 -13.85 5.00 1.43
C GLN A 251 -13.36 4.45 0.09
N LEU A 252 -12.04 4.35 -0.04
CA LEU A 252 -11.37 3.92 -1.28
C LEU A 252 -11.20 2.40 -1.34
N TRP A 253 -11.05 1.76 -0.19
CA TRP A 253 -10.79 0.34 -0.09
C TRP A 253 -11.18 -0.20 1.29
N GLN A 254 -11.65 -1.44 1.33
CA GLN A 254 -11.92 -2.17 2.57
C GLN A 254 -11.66 -3.66 2.34
N ASN A 255 -11.04 -4.32 3.31
CA ASN A 255 -10.84 -5.76 3.27
C ASN A 255 -10.76 -6.35 4.69
N SER A 256 -11.05 -7.65 4.77
CA SER A 256 -11.02 -8.44 6.01
C SER A 256 -9.99 -9.55 5.91
N TYR A 257 -9.26 -9.75 7.00
CA TYR A 257 -8.23 -10.77 7.12
C TYR A 257 -8.53 -11.66 8.32
N HIS A 258 -8.30 -12.95 8.15
CA HIS A 258 -8.51 -13.94 9.18
C HIS A 258 -7.35 -14.92 9.19
N THR A 259 -6.93 -15.32 10.38
CA THR A 259 -5.98 -16.42 10.57
C THR A 259 -6.24 -17.06 11.93
N GLN A 260 -5.71 -18.27 12.10
CA GLN A 260 -5.66 -18.95 13.38
C GLN A 260 -4.28 -19.55 13.56
N ALA A 261 -3.78 -19.53 14.78
CA ALA A 261 -2.50 -20.14 15.11
C ALA A 261 -2.49 -20.63 16.54
N ILE A 262 -1.58 -21.57 16.80
CA ILE A 262 -1.34 -22.12 18.12
C ILE A 262 -0.93 -20.99 19.07
N TRP A 263 -1.61 -20.90 20.20
CA TRP A 263 -1.23 -20.05 21.32
C TRP A 263 -0.23 -20.79 22.21
N PRO A 264 1.04 -20.38 22.25
CA PRO A 264 2.12 -21.17 22.84
C PRO A 264 2.38 -20.84 24.32
N PHE A 265 1.53 -20.02 24.94
CA PHE A 265 1.69 -19.59 26.32
C PHE A 265 0.63 -20.27 27.21
N GLU A 266 1.01 -20.64 28.43
CA GLU A 266 0.05 -21.17 29.40
C GLU A 266 -1.07 -20.16 29.67
N LYS A 267 -2.28 -20.64 30.00
CA LYS A 267 -3.45 -19.77 30.24
C LYS A 267 -3.22 -18.71 31.32
N THR A 268 -2.42 -19.03 32.33
CA THR A 268 -2.10 -18.18 33.48
C THR A 268 -0.97 -17.18 33.19
N THR A 269 -0.26 -17.34 32.07
CA THR A 269 0.86 -16.47 31.70
C THR A 269 0.35 -15.10 31.31
N ILE A 270 0.97 -14.05 31.86
CA ILE A 270 0.81 -12.67 31.39
C ILE A 270 1.82 -12.44 30.26
N VAL A 271 1.34 -12.03 29.10
CA VAL A 271 2.15 -11.92 27.88
C VAL A 271 2.35 -10.46 27.50
N ASP A 272 3.59 -10.03 27.39
CA ASP A 272 3.94 -8.72 26.85
C ASP A 272 3.92 -8.75 25.31
N VAL A 273 2.89 -8.14 24.72
CA VAL A 273 2.69 -8.00 23.27
C VAL A 273 3.72 -7.10 22.57
N ASN A 274 4.55 -6.37 23.32
CA ASN A 274 5.64 -5.59 22.77
C ASN A 274 6.97 -6.35 22.72
N SER A 275 7.03 -7.54 23.33
CA SER A 275 8.25 -8.34 23.42
C SER A 275 8.53 -9.14 22.15
N ASP A 276 9.81 -9.38 21.86
CA ASP A 276 10.22 -10.29 20.79
C ASP A 276 9.70 -11.71 21.01
N ARG A 277 9.56 -12.15 22.28
CA ARG A 277 9.00 -13.45 22.64
C ARG A 277 7.57 -13.63 22.09
N PHE A 278 6.74 -12.58 22.14
CA PHE A 278 5.41 -12.62 21.56
C PHE A 278 5.47 -12.69 20.04
N TRP A 279 6.25 -11.83 19.40
CA TRP A 279 6.31 -11.73 17.95
C TRP A 279 6.99 -12.92 17.26
N GLN A 280 7.94 -13.59 17.92
CA GLN A 280 8.58 -14.82 17.44
C GLN A 280 7.73 -16.08 17.66
N SER A 281 6.66 -15.98 18.44
CA SER A 281 5.74 -17.08 18.70
C SER A 281 4.91 -17.42 17.44
N PRO A 282 4.40 -18.65 17.29
CA PRO A 282 3.52 -19.01 16.15
C PRO A 282 2.37 -18.03 15.94
N TYR A 283 1.71 -17.59 17.02
CA TYR A 283 0.63 -16.59 16.94
C TYR A 283 1.12 -15.19 16.54
N GLY A 284 2.29 -14.76 17.03
CA GLY A 284 2.87 -13.47 16.62
C GLY A 284 3.32 -13.45 15.15
N GLN A 285 3.83 -14.59 14.65
CA GLN A 285 4.19 -14.75 13.25
C GLN A 285 2.95 -14.76 12.34
N SER A 286 1.87 -15.46 12.71
CA SER A 286 0.64 -15.44 11.91
C SER A 286 0.04 -14.03 11.78
N ILE A 287 0.13 -13.21 12.84
CA ILE A 287 -0.23 -11.78 12.76
C ILE A 287 0.70 -11.02 11.82
N THR A 288 2.01 -11.31 11.89
CA THR A 288 3.02 -10.66 11.04
C THR A 288 2.80 -10.96 9.55
N ASP A 289 2.40 -12.18 9.20
CA ASP A 289 2.08 -12.59 7.83
C ASP A 289 0.86 -11.83 7.28
N ILE A 290 -0.15 -11.62 8.13
CA ILE A 290 -1.31 -10.78 7.79
C ILE A 290 -0.87 -9.33 7.60
N ASN A 291 -0.06 -8.77 8.50
CA ASN A 291 0.44 -7.39 8.37
C ASN A 291 1.24 -7.16 7.09
N GLN A 292 2.03 -8.16 6.67
CA GLN A 292 2.75 -8.13 5.40
C GLN A 292 1.78 -8.16 4.20
N SER A 293 0.78 -9.03 4.25
CA SER A 293 -0.26 -9.11 3.21
C SER A 293 -1.03 -7.79 3.08
N VAL A 294 -1.45 -7.21 4.20
CA VAL A 294 -2.10 -5.89 4.27
C VAL A 294 -1.20 -4.82 3.69
N SER A 295 0.09 -4.82 4.03
CA SER A 295 1.04 -3.86 3.46
C SER A 295 1.02 -3.91 1.93
N TYR A 296 1.02 -5.10 1.32
CA TYR A 296 0.96 -5.21 -0.14
C TYR A 296 -0.39 -4.79 -0.73
N ASP A 297 -1.49 -5.17 -0.11
CA ASP A 297 -2.82 -4.80 -0.59
C ASP A 297 -3.03 -3.28 -0.53
N ILE A 298 -2.55 -2.61 0.52
CA ILE A 298 -2.57 -1.14 0.63
C ILE A 298 -1.70 -0.50 -0.44
N GLN A 299 -0.49 -1.02 -0.69
CA GLN A 299 0.38 -0.49 -1.74
C GLN A 299 -0.27 -0.61 -3.12
N ALA A 300 -0.91 -1.74 -3.40
CA ALA A 300 -1.64 -1.98 -4.65
C ALA A 300 -2.86 -1.05 -4.78
N ALA A 301 -3.67 -0.94 -3.72
CA ALA A 301 -4.84 -0.06 -3.69
C ALA A 301 -4.44 1.43 -3.89
N MET A 302 -3.28 1.83 -3.39
CA MET A 302 -2.79 3.20 -3.45
C MET A 302 -1.95 3.52 -4.70
N ALA A 303 -1.56 2.53 -5.51
CA ALA A 303 -0.59 2.71 -6.60
C ALA A 303 -1.01 3.81 -7.58
N CYS A 304 -2.28 3.81 -7.99
CA CYS A 304 -2.84 4.71 -8.99
C CYS A 304 -3.64 5.89 -8.42
N LEU A 305 -3.75 5.98 -7.08
CA LEU A 305 -4.43 7.11 -6.45
C LEU A 305 -3.63 8.41 -6.68
N PRO A 306 -4.29 9.57 -6.81
CA PRO A 306 -3.60 10.83 -7.05
C PRO A 306 -2.79 11.27 -5.82
N THR A 307 -1.66 11.93 -6.05
CA THR A 307 -0.96 12.63 -4.96
C THR A 307 -1.52 14.03 -4.86
N GLN A 308 -2.44 14.20 -3.91
CA GLN A 308 -3.11 15.47 -3.64
C GLN A 308 -2.55 16.12 -2.37
N GLY A 309 -2.55 17.44 -2.32
CA GLY A 309 -2.22 18.23 -1.14
C GLY A 309 -3.29 19.27 -0.86
N LYS A 310 -3.10 20.02 0.20
CA LYS A 310 -3.92 21.17 0.59
C LYS A 310 -3.07 22.43 0.68
N ILE A 311 -3.69 23.56 0.35
CA ILE A 311 -3.12 24.88 0.62
C ILE A 311 -3.20 25.16 2.11
N MET A 312 -2.05 25.27 2.77
CA MET A 312 -1.93 25.53 4.21
C MET A 312 -1.90 27.02 4.54
N HIS A 313 -1.37 27.82 3.63
CA HIS A 313 -1.21 29.26 3.80
C HIS A 313 -1.14 29.97 2.46
N MET A 314 -1.58 31.22 2.41
CA MET A 314 -1.51 32.07 1.23
C MET A 314 -1.07 33.48 1.59
N GLU A 315 -0.14 34.01 0.79
CA GLU A 315 0.33 35.39 0.87
C GLU A 315 0.57 35.93 -0.55
N ASN A 316 -0.27 36.86 -1.00
CA ASN A 316 -0.24 37.42 -2.36
C ASN A 316 -0.33 36.32 -3.45
N SER A 317 0.71 36.20 -4.29
CA SER A 317 0.86 35.18 -5.34
C SER A 317 1.58 33.91 -4.87
N LYS A 318 1.95 33.83 -3.59
CA LYS A 318 2.66 32.70 -2.99
C LYS A 318 1.73 31.89 -2.12
N ILE A 319 1.87 30.58 -2.19
CA ILE A 319 1.12 29.64 -1.36
C ILE A 319 2.06 28.60 -0.76
N VAL A 320 1.72 28.16 0.45
CA VAL A 320 2.37 27.05 1.12
C VAL A 320 1.46 25.84 1.01
N ILE A 321 1.97 24.74 0.48
CA ILE A 321 1.25 23.47 0.33
C ILE A 321 1.88 22.39 1.22
N ASN A 322 1.07 21.43 1.62
CA ASN A 322 1.49 20.32 2.46
C ASN A 322 2.09 19.12 1.70
N LEU A 323 2.64 19.39 0.51
CA LEU A 323 3.43 18.46 -0.29
C LEU A 323 4.87 18.95 -0.36
N GLY A 324 5.84 18.04 -0.44
CA GLY A 324 7.27 18.40 -0.38
C GLY A 324 8.18 17.33 -0.98
N LYS A 325 9.48 17.38 -0.64
CA LYS A 325 10.49 16.42 -1.16
C LYS A 325 10.13 14.97 -0.84
N ALA A 326 9.63 14.71 0.36
CA ALA A 326 9.28 13.37 0.80
C ALA A 326 8.07 12.79 0.04
N HIS A 327 7.28 13.65 -0.61
CA HIS A 327 6.17 13.28 -1.49
C HIS A 327 6.62 13.07 -2.96
N GLY A 328 7.89 13.36 -3.28
CA GLY A 328 8.44 13.24 -4.64
C GLY A 328 8.40 14.53 -5.46
N LEU A 329 7.98 15.67 -4.88
CA LEU A 329 7.94 16.94 -5.61
C LEU A 329 9.34 17.46 -5.98
N LYS A 330 9.42 18.11 -7.14
CA LYS A 330 10.65 18.74 -7.67
C LYS A 330 10.48 20.25 -7.84
N LYS A 331 11.58 20.99 -7.71
CA LYS A 331 11.59 22.44 -7.94
C LYS A 331 11.23 22.70 -9.40
N GLY A 332 10.35 23.65 -9.65
CA GLY A 332 9.82 23.96 -10.98
C GLY A 332 8.64 23.09 -11.42
N GLN A 333 8.21 22.11 -10.60
CA GLN A 333 7.07 21.27 -10.92
C GLN A 333 5.77 22.09 -10.94
N MET A 334 4.92 21.77 -11.91
CA MET A 334 3.64 22.42 -12.12
C MET A 334 2.53 21.63 -11.42
N LEU A 335 1.67 22.33 -10.70
CA LEU A 335 0.51 21.77 -10.02
C LEU A 335 -0.75 22.53 -10.43
N SER A 336 -1.89 21.84 -10.42
CA SER A 336 -3.22 22.44 -10.58
C SER A 336 -3.89 22.64 -9.23
N ILE A 337 -4.74 23.65 -9.14
CA ILE A 337 -5.56 23.89 -7.96
C ILE A 337 -7.00 23.47 -8.27
N ALA A 338 -7.63 22.77 -7.34
CA ALA A 338 -9.04 22.41 -7.40
C ALA A 338 -9.74 22.82 -6.11
N HIS A 339 -10.93 23.37 -6.23
CA HIS A 339 -11.76 23.77 -5.10
C HIS A 339 -12.66 22.59 -4.71
N HIS A 340 -12.68 22.24 -3.44
CA HIS A 340 -13.58 21.21 -2.93
C HIS A 340 -14.87 21.85 -2.44
N ASN A 341 -15.98 21.52 -3.10
CA ASN A 341 -17.32 21.88 -2.68
C ASN A 341 -18.10 20.62 -2.35
N TYR A 342 -19.24 20.80 -1.68
CA TYR A 342 -20.18 19.73 -1.45
C TYR A 342 -21.50 20.02 -2.18
N LEU A 343 -22.03 19.00 -2.85
CA LEU A 343 -23.38 19.04 -3.40
C LEU A 343 -24.31 18.33 -2.44
N THR A 344 -25.51 18.87 -2.25
CA THR A 344 -26.53 18.21 -1.44
C THR A 344 -27.62 17.68 -2.36
N ASP A 345 -27.95 16.40 -2.24
CA ASP A 345 -29.06 15.81 -2.97
C ASP A 345 -30.43 16.27 -2.41
N ALA A 346 -31.52 15.86 -3.07
CA ALA A 346 -32.87 16.21 -2.64
C ALA A 346 -33.27 15.64 -1.26
N ALA A 347 -32.56 14.63 -0.76
CA ALA A 347 -32.78 14.01 0.53
C ALA A 347 -31.91 14.62 1.65
N GLY A 348 -31.04 15.59 1.32
CA GLY A 348 -30.13 16.22 2.27
C GLY A 348 -28.78 15.52 2.41
N ASN A 349 -28.49 14.49 1.61
CA ASN A 349 -27.20 13.81 1.64
C ASN A 349 -26.14 14.66 0.94
N VAL A 350 -24.98 14.78 1.58
CA VAL A 350 -23.87 15.60 1.12
C VAL A 350 -22.90 14.72 0.32
N MET A 351 -22.60 15.11 -0.91
CA MET A 351 -21.68 14.43 -1.82
C MET A 351 -20.46 15.32 -2.11
N PRO A 352 -19.23 14.77 -2.12
CA PRO A 352 -18.04 15.51 -2.50
C PRO A 352 -18.14 15.95 -3.97
N HIS A 353 -17.77 17.20 -4.25
CA HIS A 353 -17.72 17.74 -5.61
C HIS A 353 -16.52 18.66 -5.79
N THR A 354 -15.57 18.23 -6.61
CA THR A 354 -14.35 19.00 -6.86
C THR A 354 -14.47 19.77 -8.17
N ILE A 355 -14.19 21.08 -8.12
CA ILE A 355 -14.14 21.96 -9.30
C ILE A 355 -12.68 22.30 -9.58
N THR A 356 -12.10 21.70 -10.63
CA THR A 356 -10.75 22.03 -11.08
C THR A 356 -10.71 23.46 -11.60
N THR A 357 -9.85 24.30 -11.00
CA THR A 357 -9.69 25.69 -11.44
C THR A 357 -8.73 25.76 -12.63
N LEU A 358 -8.76 26.88 -13.37
CA LEU A 358 -7.75 27.16 -14.39
C LEU A 358 -6.40 27.59 -13.78
N ASN A 359 -6.34 27.77 -12.46
CA ASN A 359 -5.17 28.26 -11.77
C ASN A 359 -4.10 27.16 -11.70
N LYS A 360 -2.90 27.52 -12.15
CA LYS A 360 -1.71 26.69 -12.07
C LYS A 360 -0.65 27.39 -11.23
N ILE A 361 0.12 26.58 -10.53
CA ILE A 361 1.19 27.03 -9.65
C ILE A 361 2.47 26.26 -9.97
N ARG A 362 3.61 26.90 -9.73
CA ARG A 362 4.94 26.32 -9.89
C ARG A 362 5.65 26.27 -8.56
N VAL A 363 6.18 25.11 -8.22
CA VAL A 363 6.99 24.92 -7.01
C VAL A 363 8.27 25.76 -7.11
N GLU A 364 8.47 26.68 -6.16
CA GLU A 364 9.65 27.56 -6.10
C GLU A 364 10.65 27.10 -5.04
N GLN A 365 10.14 26.73 -3.86
CA GLN A 365 10.95 26.24 -2.74
C GLN A 365 10.39 24.91 -2.23
N LEU A 366 11.29 24.02 -1.83
CA LEU A 366 10.97 22.68 -1.38
C LEU A 366 11.57 22.40 -0.01
N TYR A 367 10.70 22.01 0.91
CA TYR A 367 11.07 21.45 2.21
C TYR A 367 10.74 19.95 2.25
N GLN A 368 11.00 19.31 3.37
CA GLN A 368 10.82 17.86 3.47
C GLN A 368 9.37 17.45 3.26
N GLN A 369 8.42 18.14 3.90
CA GLN A 369 6.99 17.81 3.85
C GLN A 369 6.12 18.94 3.29
N THR A 370 6.68 20.11 3.04
CA THR A 370 5.96 21.28 2.51
C THR A 370 6.70 21.90 1.33
N ALA A 371 6.01 22.76 0.59
CA ALA A 371 6.58 23.50 -0.51
C ALA A 371 5.97 24.89 -0.59
N VAL A 372 6.76 25.85 -1.06
CA VAL A 372 6.26 27.17 -1.46
C VAL A 372 6.11 27.14 -2.96
N ALA A 373 4.91 27.42 -3.43
CA ALA A 373 4.57 27.52 -4.84
C ALA A 373 4.09 28.93 -5.18
N VAL A 374 4.31 29.34 -6.43
CA VAL A 374 3.93 30.66 -6.94
C VAL A 374 3.02 30.51 -8.15
N SER A 375 2.08 31.43 -8.32
CA SER A 375 1.25 31.52 -9.53
C SER A 375 2.12 31.69 -10.78
N ILE A 376 1.65 31.19 -11.93
CA ILE A 376 2.32 31.43 -13.20
C ILE A 376 2.18 32.90 -13.62
N ASP A 377 3.28 33.49 -14.07
CA ASP A 377 3.39 34.91 -14.47
C ASP A 377 2.97 35.91 -13.39
N ASP A 378 3.07 35.55 -12.10
CA ASP A 378 2.61 36.36 -10.96
C ASP A 378 1.13 36.80 -11.07
N LYS A 379 0.31 36.01 -11.78
CA LYS A 379 -1.11 36.26 -11.92
C LYS A 379 -1.82 36.08 -10.58
N PRO A 380 -2.81 36.93 -10.25
CA PRO A 380 -3.68 36.69 -9.10
C PRO A 380 -4.29 35.28 -9.18
N LEU A 381 -4.53 34.67 -8.02
CA LEU A 381 -5.20 33.38 -7.88
C LEU A 381 -6.66 33.61 -7.44
N PRO A 382 -7.56 34.08 -8.34
CA PRO A 382 -8.92 34.40 -7.96
C PRO A 382 -9.67 33.14 -7.53
N GLY A 383 -10.40 33.25 -6.42
CA GLY A 383 -11.23 32.17 -5.88
C GLY A 383 -10.45 31.04 -5.21
N VAL A 384 -9.12 31.11 -5.14
CA VAL A 384 -8.30 30.14 -4.40
C VAL A 384 -8.38 30.44 -2.90
N GLN A 385 -8.50 29.39 -2.10
CA GLN A 385 -8.67 29.46 -0.65
C GLN A 385 -7.70 28.51 0.08
N ILE A 386 -7.51 28.76 1.38
CA ILE A 386 -6.88 27.77 2.28
C ILE A 386 -7.76 26.51 2.28
N ASN A 387 -7.12 25.34 2.34
CA ASN A 387 -7.70 24.01 2.19
C ASN A 387 -8.14 23.60 0.78
N ASP A 388 -7.96 24.46 -0.24
CA ASP A 388 -8.09 24.01 -1.63
C ASP A 388 -7.08 22.90 -1.94
N VAL A 389 -7.51 21.99 -2.81
CA VAL A 389 -6.75 20.82 -3.21
C VAL A 389 -5.71 21.23 -4.25
N VAL A 390 -4.49 20.74 -4.08
CA VAL A 390 -3.43 20.86 -5.08
C VAL A 390 -3.10 19.50 -5.63
N GLU A 391 -3.07 19.39 -6.96
CA GLU A 391 -2.86 18.12 -7.65
C GLU A 391 -1.65 18.21 -8.58
N ILE A 392 -0.93 17.08 -8.67
CA ILE A 392 0.20 16.98 -9.60
C ILE A 392 -0.34 16.82 -11.02
N ILE A 393 0.00 17.78 -11.89
CA ILE A 393 -0.29 17.67 -13.32
C ILE A 393 0.64 16.60 -13.89
N SER A 394 0.10 15.41 -14.18
CA SER A 394 0.82 14.38 -14.94
C SER A 394 1.21 14.97 -16.29
N GLN A 395 2.51 15.18 -16.52
CA GLN A 395 2.99 15.49 -17.86
C GLN A 395 2.85 14.21 -18.68
N ASN A 396 1.92 14.20 -19.64
CA ASN A 396 1.97 13.23 -20.72
C ASN A 396 3.34 13.41 -21.39
N LEU A 397 4.21 12.42 -21.26
CA LEU A 397 5.50 12.33 -21.95
C LEU A 397 5.27 12.12 -23.44
#